data_AF-A0A925WAM7-F1
#
_entry.id   AF-A0A925WAM7-F1
#
_cell.length_a   1.000
_cell.length_b   1.000
_cell.length_c   1.000
_cell.angle_alpha   90.00
_cell.angle_beta   90.00
_cell.angle_gamma   90.00
#
_symmetry.space_group_name_H-M   'P 1'
#
loop_
_entity.id
_entity.type
_entity.pdbx_description
1 polymer ?
#
loop_
_entity_poly.entity_id
_entity_poly.type
_entity_poly.pdbx_seq_one_letter_code
_entity_poly.pdbx_strand_id
1 'polypeptide(L)'
;MLVFSHRPEVREAITMAVGRRPAPDLGRVTFLECGGIAEVLAAADAGSVDLAILDGEAQPTGGMGVSRQLKNEIEDCPPIIVTVRRRDDRWLATWSQADAVLV
;
A
#
# COMPACT_ATOMS: atom_id res chain seq x y z
N MET A 1 4.01 -0.29 -9.02
CA MET A 1 3.49 -0.65 -7.68
C MET A 1 4.01 0.34 -6.66
N LEU A 2 3.13 0.94 -5.87
CA LEU A 2 3.49 1.82 -4.76
C LEU A 2 3.70 1.01 -3.48
N VAL A 3 4.73 1.33 -2.70
CA VAL A 3 5.00 0.73 -1.38
C VAL A 3 5.21 1.84 -0.35
N PHE A 4 4.30 1.95 0.62
CA PHE A 4 4.33 2.98 1.65
C PHE A 4 4.75 2.43 3.01
N SER A 5 5.78 3.03 3.60
CA SER A 5 6.05 3.00 5.03
C SER A 5 7.04 4.10 5.39
N HIS A 6 6.85 4.75 6.54
CA HIS A 6 7.85 5.62 7.16
C HIS A 6 9.18 4.90 7.49
N ARG A 7 9.18 3.56 7.55
CA ARG A 7 10.34 2.73 7.87
C ARG A 7 10.93 2.11 6.60
N PRO A 8 12.15 2.48 6.19
CA PRO A 8 12.81 1.91 5.01
C PRO A 8 12.89 0.37 5.03
N GLU A 9 13.13 -0.22 6.20
CA GLU A 9 13.24 -1.67 6.37
C GLU A 9 11.93 -2.41 6.08
N VAL A 10 10.77 -1.77 6.28
CA VAL A 10 9.46 -2.35 5.94
C VAL A 10 9.27 -2.34 4.43
N ARG A 11 9.63 -1.22 3.76
CA ARG A 11 9.55 -1.13 2.30
C ARG A 11 10.49 -2.11 1.61
N GLU A 12 11.70 -2.27 2.15
CA GLU A 12 12.66 -3.27 1.67
C GLU A 12 12.11 -4.68 1.82
N ALA A 13 11.58 -5.05 2.99
CA ALA A 13 10.99 -6.36 3.23
C ALA A 13 9.85 -6.67 2.25
N ILE A 14 8.93 -5.71 2.03
CA ILE A 14 7.82 -5.85 1.08
C ILE A 14 8.36 -6.01 -0.35
N THR A 15 9.28 -5.14 -0.77
CA THR A 15 9.83 -5.14 -2.12
C THR A 15 10.59 -6.44 -2.42
N MET A 16 11.32 -6.96 -1.44
CA MET A 16 12.04 -8.24 -1.54
C MET A 16 11.09 -9.44 -1.55
N ALA A 17 10.01 -9.41 -0.76
CA ALA A 17 9.02 -10.48 -0.74
C ALA A 17 8.23 -10.58 -2.05
N VAL A 18 7.86 -9.45 -2.65
CA VAL A 18 7.17 -9.40 -3.94
C VAL A 18 8.14 -9.70 -5.09
N GLY A 19 9.35 -9.15 -5.03
CA GLY A 19 10.36 -9.30 -6.06
C GLY A 19 10.01 -8.59 -7.38
N ARG A 20 10.94 -8.62 -8.34
CA ARG A 20 10.80 -7.91 -9.63
C ARG A 20 9.89 -8.63 -10.63
N ARG A 21 9.46 -9.85 -10.35
CA ARG A 21 8.57 -10.67 -11.19
C ARG A 21 7.76 -11.61 -10.29
N PRO A 22 6.64 -11.12 -9.71
CA PRO A 22 5.90 -11.85 -8.68
C PRO A 22 5.15 -13.09 -9.21
N ALA A 23 4.83 -13.12 -10.50
CA ALA A 23 4.22 -14.28 -11.14
C ALA A 23 4.78 -14.51 -12.57
N PRO A 24 4.79 -15.75 -13.09
CA PRO A 24 5.36 -16.06 -14.41
C PRO A 24 4.66 -15.35 -15.58
N ASP A 25 3.35 -15.15 -15.46
CA ASP A 25 2.44 -14.52 -16.42
C ASP A 25 2.44 -12.99 -16.32
N LEU A 26 3.07 -12.42 -15.30
CA LEU A 26 3.24 -10.98 -15.14
C LEU A 26 4.58 -10.50 -15.72
N GLY A 27 4.55 -9.25 -16.21
CA GLY A 27 5.75 -8.50 -16.60
C GLY A 27 6.64 -8.14 -15.40
N ARG A 28 7.75 -7.43 -15.67
CA ARG A 28 8.57 -6.88 -14.58
C ARG A 28 7.81 -5.78 -13.88
N VAL A 29 7.79 -5.81 -12.55
CA VAL A 29 7.20 -4.74 -11.74
C VAL A 29 8.26 -3.72 -11.36
N THR A 30 7.86 -2.45 -11.33
CA THR A 30 8.63 -1.35 -10.74
C THR A 30 7.99 -0.93 -9.42
N PHE A 31 8.85 -0.56 -8.47
CA PHE A 31 8.44 -0.11 -7.15
C PHE A 31 8.63 1.39 -7.04
N LEU A 32 7.57 2.07 -6.61
CA LEU A 32 7.60 3.45 -6.15
C LEU A 32 7.55 3.40 -4.62
N GLU A 33 8.69 3.61 -3.98
CA GLU A 33 8.78 3.64 -2.53
C GLU A 33 8.40 5.02 -1.99
N CYS A 34 7.45 5.06 -1.07
CA CYS A 34 7.01 6.28 -0.41
C CYS A 34 7.33 6.20 1.09
N GLY A 35 8.10 7.16 1.59
CA GLY A 35 8.38 7.34 3.00
C GLY A 35 7.30 8.16 3.72
N GLY A 36 6.57 8.99 2.98
CA GLY A 36 5.56 9.90 3.52
C GLY A 36 4.23 9.88 2.79
N ILE A 37 3.17 10.29 3.48
CA ILE A 37 1.80 10.33 2.95
C ILE A 37 1.69 11.27 1.74
N ALA A 38 2.39 12.42 1.78
CA ALA A 38 2.36 13.37 0.67
C ALA A 38 2.84 12.74 -0.65
N GLU A 39 3.83 11.85 -0.59
CA GLU A 39 4.32 11.10 -1.76
C GLU A 39 3.27 10.09 -2.23
N VAL A 40 2.55 9.44 -1.30
CA VAL A 40 1.47 8.51 -1.63
C VAL A 40 0.32 9.21 -2.35
N LEU A 41 -0.15 10.33 -1.79
CA LEU A 41 -1.24 11.10 -2.36
C LEU A 41 -0.86 11.62 -3.75
N ALA A 42 0.33 12.23 -3.89
CA ALA A 42 0.80 12.74 -5.17
C ALA A 42 0.92 11.64 -6.24
N ALA A 43 1.39 10.45 -5.87
CA ALA A 43 1.52 9.33 -6.80
C ALA A 43 0.16 8.75 -7.21
N ALA A 44 -0.79 8.65 -6.26
CA ALA A 44 -2.13 8.17 -6.50
C ALA A 44 -2.93 9.15 -7.38
N ASP A 45 -2.87 10.45 -7.08
CA ASP A 45 -3.50 11.52 -7.88
C ASP A 45 -2.97 11.58 -9.31
N ALA A 46 -1.68 11.25 -9.50
CA ALA A 46 -1.09 11.18 -10.83
C ALA A 46 -1.62 10.00 -11.68
N GLY A 47 -2.41 9.08 -11.12
CA GLY A 47 -3.04 7.97 -11.84
C GLY A 47 -2.04 6.94 -12.39
N SER A 48 -0.81 6.90 -11.85
CA SER A 48 0.28 6.04 -12.34
C SER A 48 0.51 4.79 -11.50
N VAL A 49 -0.34 4.57 -10.49
CA VAL A 49 -0.20 3.47 -9.53
C VAL A 49 -1.15 2.35 -9.94
N ASP A 50 -0.61 1.22 -10.38
CA ASP A 50 -1.45 0.03 -10.71
C ASP A 50 -1.91 -0.74 -9.47
N LEU A 51 -1.20 -0.57 -8.34
CA LEU A 51 -1.42 -1.25 -7.07
C LEU A 51 -0.63 -0.52 -5.97
N ALA A 52 -1.26 -0.29 -4.82
CA ALA A 52 -0.63 0.27 -3.62
C ALA A 52 -0.54 -0.76 -2.49
N ILE A 53 0.63 -0.88 -1.87
CA ILE A 53 0.85 -1.65 -0.63
C ILE A 53 1.17 -0.67 0.49
N LEU A 54 0.35 -0.63 1.52
CA LEU A 54 0.42 0.34 2.61
C LEU A 54 0.70 -0.33 3.96
N ASP A 55 1.74 0.12 4.65
CA ASP A 55 2.07 -0.31 6.02
C ASP A 55 1.03 0.24 7.01
N GLY A 56 0.22 -0.66 7.60
CA GLY A 56 -0.81 -0.34 8.58
C GLY A 56 -0.26 0.32 9.85
N GLU A 57 0.99 0.02 10.20
CA GLU A 57 1.68 0.51 11.39
C GLU A 57 2.51 1.77 11.12
N ALA A 58 2.42 2.32 9.91
CA ALA A 58 3.11 3.55 9.55
C ALA A 58 2.73 4.71 10.48
N GLN A 59 3.67 5.62 10.72
CA GLN A 59 3.50 6.80 11.56
C GLN A 59 3.83 8.07 10.77
N PRO A 60 3.17 9.21 11.06
CA PRO A 60 2.13 9.42 12.06
C PRO A 60 0.74 8.89 11.66
N THR A 61 0.53 8.60 10.37
CA THR A 61 -0.72 8.03 9.88
C THR A 61 -0.45 6.65 9.32
N GLY A 62 -1.15 5.65 9.86
CA GLY A 62 -1.08 4.28 9.36
C GLY A 62 -1.70 4.14 7.96
N GLY A 63 -1.24 3.14 7.22
CA GLY A 63 -1.72 2.81 5.88
C GLY A 63 -3.22 2.59 5.78
N MET A 64 -3.89 2.25 6.88
CA MET A 64 -5.35 2.11 6.93
C MET A 64 -6.08 3.45 6.74
N GLY A 65 -5.59 4.52 7.38
CA GLY A 65 -6.18 5.85 7.23
C GLY A 65 -5.98 6.37 5.82
N VAL A 66 -4.77 6.15 5.28
CA VAL A 66 -4.43 6.49 3.89
C VAL A 66 -5.31 5.71 2.90
N SER A 67 -5.48 4.39 3.09
CA SER A 67 -6.36 3.55 2.27
C SER A 67 -7.78 4.13 2.21
N ARG A 68 -8.35 4.45 3.37
CA ARG A 68 -9.70 5.00 3.46
C ARG A 68 -9.80 6.36 2.78
N GLN A 69 -8.80 7.22 2.94
CA GLN A 69 -8.78 8.52 2.28
C GLN A 69 -8.78 8.35 0.75
N LEU A 70 -7.83 7.58 0.22
CA LEU A 70 -7.71 7.33 -1.22
C LEU A 70 -9.00 6.75 -1.82
N LYS A 71 -9.63 5.77 -1.15
CA LYS A 71 -10.88 5.16 -1.61
C LYS A 71 -12.08 6.11 -1.64
N ASN A 72 -12.07 7.17 -0.83
CA ASN A 72 -13.15 8.16 -0.81
C ASN A 72 -12.86 9.39 -1.69
N GLU A 73 -11.59 9.68 -1.99
CA GLU A 73 -11.19 10.92 -2.68
C GLU A 73 -10.78 10.69 -4.15
N ILE A 74 -10.37 9.48 -4.52
CA ILE A 74 -9.97 9.13 -5.89
C ILE A 74 -11.07 8.28 -6.54
N GLU A 75 -11.63 8.77 -7.66
CA GLU A 75 -12.68 8.08 -8.41
C GLU A 75 -12.20 6.71 -8.94
N ASP A 76 -11.06 6.69 -9.63
CA ASP A 76 -10.41 5.46 -10.11
C ASP A 76 -9.28 5.05 -9.17
N CYS A 77 -9.66 4.79 -7.91
CA CYS A 77 -8.70 4.46 -6.86
C CYS A 77 -8.05 3.11 -7.17
N PRO A 78 -6.71 3.01 -7.20
CA PRO A 78 -6.05 1.75 -7.49
C PRO A 78 -6.38 0.69 -6.43
N PRO A 79 -6.20 -0.60 -6.75
CA PRO A 79 -6.24 -1.65 -5.75
C PRO A 79 -5.26 -1.35 -4.60
N ILE A 80 -5.72 -1.54 -3.35
CA ILE A 80 -4.96 -1.27 -2.13
C ILE A 80 -4.86 -2.55 -1.29
N ILE A 81 -3.63 -2.89 -0.94
CA ILE A 81 -3.30 -3.92 0.05
C ILE A 81 -2.74 -3.21 1.29
N VAL A 82 -3.27 -3.54 2.46
CA VAL A 82 -2.69 -3.09 3.73
C VAL A 82 -1.93 -4.25 4.38
N THR A 83 -0.67 -4.03 4.77
CA THR A 83 0.07 -4.99 5.59
C THR A 83 -0.11 -4.63 7.06
N VAL A 84 -0.37 -5.63 7.90
CA VAL A 84 -0.53 -5.47 9.37
C VAL A 84 0.32 -6.50 10.09
N ARG A 85 0.64 -6.27 11.36
CA ARG A 85 1.42 -7.23 12.17
C ARG A 85 0.58 -8.23 12.93
N ARG A 86 -0.73 -8.01 13.04
CA ARG A 86 -1.63 -8.83 13.87
C ARG A 86 -2.85 -9.26 13.10
N ARG A 87 -3.22 -10.53 13.28
CA ARG A 87 -4.36 -11.16 12.59
C ARG A 87 -5.72 -10.71 13.12
N ASP A 88 -5.76 -10.23 14.36
CA ASP A 88 -6.99 -9.79 15.05
C ASP A 88 -7.54 -8.47 14.50
N ASP A 89 -6.76 -7.82 13.64
CA ASP A 89 -7.08 -6.55 12.98
C ASP A 89 -8.04 -6.71 11.79
N ARG A 90 -8.79 -7.82 11.70
CA ARG A 90 -9.72 -8.06 10.58
C ARG A 90 -10.83 -6.99 10.50
N TRP A 91 -11.20 -6.37 11.63
CA TRP A 91 -12.12 -5.22 11.66
C TRP A 91 -11.53 -3.99 10.97
N LEU A 92 -10.20 -3.88 10.89
CA LEU A 92 -9.50 -2.78 10.23
C LEU A 92 -9.66 -2.84 8.71
N ALA A 93 -9.81 -4.02 8.09
CA ALA A 93 -10.09 -4.14 6.65
C ALA A 93 -11.43 -3.46 6.28
N THR A 94 -12.47 -3.67 7.09
CA THR A 94 -13.79 -3.06 6.87
C THR A 94 -13.75 -1.55 7.05
N TRP A 95 -12.99 -1.05 8.03
CA TRP A 95 -12.85 0.39 8.24
C TRP A 95 -11.98 1.07 7.17
N SER A 96 -10.90 0.42 6.73
CA SER A 96 -9.93 0.98 5.78
C SER A 96 -10.35 0.87 4.31
N GLN A 97 -11.36 0.04 4.02
CA GLN A 97 -11.81 -0.27 2.65
C GLN A 97 -10.69 -0.83 1.74
N ALA A 98 -9.70 -1.50 2.34
CA ALA A 98 -8.63 -2.12 1.57
C ALA A 98 -9.15 -3.36 0.81
N ASP A 99 -8.65 -3.58 -0.40
CA ASP A 99 -9.04 -4.71 -1.24
C ASP A 99 -8.47 -6.04 -0.72
N ALA A 100 -7.32 -5.98 -0.02
CA ALA A 100 -6.79 -7.10 0.76
C ALA A 100 -6.01 -6.63 1.99
N VAL A 101 -5.90 -7.52 2.97
CA VAL A 101 -5.05 -7.33 4.16
C VAL A 101 -4.11 -8.52 4.30
N LEU A 102 -2.81 -8.25 4.44
CA LEU A 102 -1.75 -9.24 4.64
C LEU A 102 -1.21 -9.13 6.07
N VAL A 103 -0.87 -10.28 6.67
CA VAL A 103 -0.32 -10.40 8.03
C VAL A 103 1.02 -11.10 7.97
#